data_AF-A0A925N4T6-F1
#
_entry.id   AF-A0A925N4T6-F1
#
_cell.length_a   1.000
_cell.length_b   1.000
_cell.length_c   1.000
_cell.angle_alpha   90.00
_cell.angle_beta   90.00
_cell.angle_gamma   90.00
#
_symmetry.space_group_name_H-M   'P 1'
#
loop_
_entity.id
_entity.type
_entity.pdbx_description
1 polymer ?
#
loop_
_entity_poly.entity_id
_entity_poly.type
_entity_poly.pdbx_seq_one_letter_code
_entity_poly.pdbx_strand_id
1 'polypeptide(L)'
;MDLDLYRELRAQARRLVRRAEEADDLVQDALLAALETGRSDAPWLAGVLRKQSAMTARSAIRRRRREASAGAETAATEFATQTETSLPPDPRILLEYLTPAARRVAVLALHGLSADEIRWILQLTPAAFRQRLTTIRKALGALPPALQAESLALAYLRDPARSADLQFGLVRRALKAAMRGEPGLGTHDTDGHLILIRSPAHTSAPRGNG
;
A
#
# COMPACT_ATOMS: atom_id res chain seq x y z
N MET A 1 -16.28 30.33 -18.40
CA MET A 1 -15.51 29.21 -18.97
C MET A 1 -15.86 29.17 -20.45
N ASP A 2 -14.88 29.01 -21.32
CA ASP A 2 -15.10 29.04 -22.77
C ASP A 2 -15.82 27.76 -23.26
N LEU A 3 -16.75 27.92 -24.18
CA LEU A 3 -17.57 26.83 -24.73
C LEU A 3 -16.71 25.84 -25.54
N ASP A 4 -15.64 26.33 -26.16
CA ASP A 4 -14.73 25.51 -26.94
C ASP A 4 -13.79 24.69 -26.04
N LEU A 5 -13.31 25.27 -24.94
CA LEU A 5 -12.56 24.53 -23.91
C LEU A 5 -13.39 23.39 -23.31
N TYR A 6 -14.68 23.64 -23.03
CA TYR A 6 -15.58 22.59 -22.53
C TYR A 6 -15.75 21.44 -23.54
N ARG A 7 -15.90 21.75 -24.84
CA ARG A 7 -16.00 20.74 -25.91
C ARG A 7 -14.72 19.92 -26.03
N GLU A 8 -13.55 20.54 -25.93
CA GLU A 8 -12.26 19.85 -25.95
C GLU A 8 -12.10 18.89 -24.77
N LEU A 9 -12.43 19.33 -23.55
CA LEU A 9 -12.38 18.49 -22.36
C LEU A 9 -13.31 17.29 -22.47
N ARG A 10 -14.53 17.50 -23.00
CA ARG A 10 -15.48 16.41 -23.25
C ARG A 10 -14.95 15.42 -24.28
N ALA A 11 -14.34 15.88 -25.36
CA ALA A 11 -13.72 15.01 -26.36
C ALA A 11 -12.57 14.19 -25.76
N GLN A 12 -11.77 14.77 -24.87
CA GLN A 12 -10.71 14.07 -24.15
C GLN A 12 -11.28 13.05 -23.15
N ALA A 13 -12.29 13.41 -22.37
CA ALA A 13 -12.94 12.50 -21.42
C ALA A 13 -13.51 11.27 -22.11
N ARG A 14 -14.17 11.42 -23.27
CA ARG A 14 -14.70 10.30 -24.06
C ARG A 14 -13.64 9.30 -24.53
N ARG A 15 -12.37 9.71 -24.65
CA ARG A 15 -11.25 8.79 -24.97
C ARG A 15 -10.73 8.04 -23.74
N LEU A 16 -11.00 8.53 -22.54
CA LEU A 16 -10.49 7.98 -21.28
C LEU A 16 -11.46 7.01 -20.59
N VAL A 17 -12.76 7.12 -20.88
CA VAL A 17 -13.80 6.29 -20.28
C VAL A 17 -14.50 5.42 -21.31
N ARG A 18 -15.12 4.32 -20.86
CA ARG A 18 -15.79 3.35 -21.75
C ARG A 18 -17.25 3.70 -22.03
N ARG A 19 -17.91 4.40 -21.11
CA ARG A 19 -19.33 4.80 -21.22
C ARG A 19 -19.44 6.31 -21.42
N ALA A 20 -20.40 6.74 -22.23
CA ALA A 20 -20.61 8.16 -22.52
C ALA A 20 -21.02 8.95 -21.27
N GLU A 21 -21.85 8.35 -20.40
CA GLU A 21 -22.29 8.96 -19.15
C GLU A 21 -21.12 9.24 -18.19
N GLU A 22 -20.18 8.30 -18.07
CA GLU A 22 -18.95 8.46 -17.26
C GLU A 22 -18.05 9.61 -17.76
N ALA A 23 -18.19 10.02 -19.03
CA ALA A 23 -17.39 11.09 -19.61
C ALA A 23 -17.87 12.46 -19.12
N ASP A 24 -19.19 12.63 -19.02
CA ASP A 24 -19.80 13.88 -18.56
C ASP A 24 -19.55 14.06 -17.06
N ASP A 25 -19.66 12.99 -16.25
CA ASP A 25 -19.28 12.99 -14.84
C ASP A 25 -17.80 13.36 -14.63
N LEU A 26 -16.91 12.76 -15.42
CA LEU A 26 -15.47 13.02 -15.34
C LEU A 26 -15.12 14.48 -15.66
N VAL A 27 -15.81 15.09 -16.63
CA VAL A 27 -15.65 16.52 -16.94
C VAL A 27 -16.16 17.38 -15.79
N GLN A 28 -17.32 17.03 -15.22
CA GLN A 28 -17.90 17.77 -14.10
C GLN A 28 -16.98 17.74 -12.87
N ASP A 29 -16.42 16.58 -12.52
CA ASP A 29 -15.44 16.43 -11.43
C ASP A 29 -14.16 17.23 -11.67
N ALA A 30 -13.68 17.30 -12.91
CA ALA A 30 -12.51 18.09 -13.26
C ALA A 30 -12.78 19.59 -13.12
N LEU A 31 -13.97 20.06 -13.49
CA LEU A 31 -14.38 21.45 -13.36
C LEU A 31 -14.64 21.85 -11.89
N LEU A 32 -15.18 20.95 -11.08
CA LEU A 32 -15.29 21.15 -9.63
C LEU A 32 -13.90 21.37 -9.01
N ALA A 33 -12.93 20.50 -9.32
CA ALA A 33 -11.55 20.66 -8.85
C ALA A 33 -10.91 21.98 -9.34
N ALA A 34 -11.26 22.42 -10.54
CA ALA A 34 -10.84 23.70 -11.12
C ALA A 34 -11.35 24.89 -10.30
N LEU A 35 -12.64 24.88 -9.93
CA LEU A 35 -13.27 25.90 -9.10
C LEU A 35 -12.66 25.93 -7.68
N GLU A 36 -12.46 24.76 -7.07
CA GLU A 36 -11.86 24.65 -5.73
C GLU A 36 -10.43 25.21 -5.67
N THR A 37 -9.67 25.04 -6.75
CA THR A 37 -8.26 25.48 -6.83
C THR A 37 -8.10 26.85 -7.50
N GLY A 38 -9.17 27.44 -8.01
CA GLY A 38 -9.15 28.69 -8.76
C GLY A 38 -8.34 28.62 -10.07
N ARG A 39 -8.14 27.42 -10.64
CA ARG A 39 -7.35 27.21 -11.86
C ARG A 39 -8.23 26.80 -13.02
N SER A 40 -7.90 27.24 -14.23
CA SER A 40 -8.67 26.95 -15.45
C SER A 40 -7.80 26.64 -16.67
N ASP A 41 -6.50 26.43 -16.48
CA ASP A 41 -5.58 26.20 -17.59
C ASP A 41 -5.77 24.80 -18.21
N ALA A 42 -5.90 24.77 -19.55
CA ALA A 42 -6.23 23.56 -20.30
C ALA A 42 -5.26 22.37 -20.07
N PRO A 43 -3.92 22.56 -20.00
CA PRO A 43 -2.99 21.47 -19.72
C PRO A 43 -3.20 20.84 -18.34
N TRP A 44 -3.52 21.66 -17.33
CA TRP A 44 -3.80 21.19 -15.98
C TRP A 44 -5.13 20.42 -15.93
N LEU A 45 -6.19 20.93 -16.57
CA LEU A 45 -7.48 20.24 -16.66
C LEU A 45 -7.35 18.88 -17.36
N ALA A 46 -6.58 18.79 -18.44
CA ALA A 46 -6.28 17.52 -19.11
C ALA A 46 -5.51 16.55 -18.19
N GLY A 47 -4.63 17.07 -17.33
CA GLY A 47 -3.94 16.30 -16.29
C GLY A 47 -4.90 15.75 -15.23
N VAL A 48 -5.85 16.58 -14.78
CA VAL A 48 -6.88 16.21 -13.80
C VAL A 48 -7.78 15.10 -14.36
N LEU A 49 -8.28 15.25 -15.60
CA LEU A 49 -9.09 14.23 -16.29
C LEU A 49 -8.40 12.86 -16.31
N ARG A 50 -7.10 12.81 -16.67
CA ARG A 50 -6.32 11.55 -16.70
C ARG A 50 -6.15 10.94 -15.31
N LYS A 51 -5.93 11.76 -14.29
CA LYS A 51 -5.73 11.29 -12.92
C LYS A 51 -7.03 10.72 -12.34
N GLN A 52 -8.14 11.42 -12.54
CA GLN A 52 -9.46 11.00 -12.09
C GLN A 52 -9.92 9.73 -12.81
N SER A 53 -9.77 9.63 -14.14
CA SER A 53 -10.14 8.41 -14.89
C SER A 53 -9.34 7.17 -14.43
N ALA A 54 -8.02 7.33 -14.18
CA ALA A 54 -7.20 6.26 -13.64
C ALA A 54 -7.62 5.84 -12.22
N MET A 55 -8.07 6.80 -11.40
CA MET A 55 -8.59 6.52 -10.06
C MET A 55 -9.90 5.73 -10.11
N THR A 56 -10.83 6.14 -10.96
CA THR A 56 -12.11 5.47 -11.18
C THR A 56 -11.91 4.06 -11.72
N ALA A 57 -11.04 3.87 -12.71
CA ALA A 57 -10.69 2.55 -13.23
C ALA A 57 -10.10 1.62 -12.15
N ARG A 58 -9.17 2.12 -11.34
CA ARG A 58 -8.60 1.35 -10.20
C ARG A 58 -9.65 1.01 -9.15
N SER A 59 -10.60 1.90 -8.90
CA SER A 59 -11.72 1.64 -7.98
C SER A 59 -12.69 0.60 -8.52
N ALA A 60 -13.02 0.64 -9.81
CA ALA A 60 -13.84 -0.37 -10.48
C ALA A 60 -13.18 -1.76 -10.48
N ILE A 61 -11.87 -1.83 -10.77
CA ILE A 61 -11.10 -3.09 -10.68
C ILE A 61 -11.11 -3.64 -9.25
N ARG A 62 -10.91 -2.79 -8.25
CA ARG A 62 -10.98 -3.19 -6.83
C ARG A 62 -12.38 -3.67 -6.43
N ARG A 63 -13.43 -3.03 -6.96
CA ARG A 63 -14.83 -3.45 -6.73
C ARG A 63 -15.09 -4.83 -7.33
N ARG A 64 -14.74 -5.04 -8.60
CA ARG A 64 -14.87 -6.35 -9.26
C ARG A 64 -14.07 -7.45 -8.56
N ARG A 65 -12.87 -7.13 -8.07
CA ARG A 65 -12.07 -8.09 -7.29
C ARG A 65 -12.74 -8.46 -5.97
N ARG A 66 -13.37 -7.50 -5.28
CA ARG A 66 -14.15 -7.78 -4.05
C ARG A 66 -15.38 -8.63 -4.36
N GLU A 67 -16.12 -8.31 -5.41
CA GLU A 67 -17.31 -9.07 -5.84
C GLU A 67 -16.94 -10.50 -6.27
N ALA A 68 -15.81 -10.69 -6.97
CA ALA A 68 -15.30 -12.01 -7.32
C ALA A 68 -14.80 -12.82 -6.11
N SER A 69 -14.16 -12.17 -5.13
CA SER A 69 -13.75 -12.85 -3.88
C SER A 69 -14.95 -13.22 -3.01
N ALA A 70 -15.99 -12.39 -2.94
CA ALA A 70 -17.21 -12.69 -2.21
C ALA A 70 -18.00 -13.86 -2.84
N GLY A 71 -17.95 -14.03 -4.16
CA GLY A 71 -18.53 -15.21 -4.83
C GLY A 71 -17.73 -16.51 -4.61
N ALA A 72 -16.41 -16.41 -4.35
CA ALA A 72 -15.56 -17.56 -4.04
C ALA A 72 -15.68 -18.03 -2.58
N GLU A 73 -16.00 -17.13 -1.65
CA GLU A 73 -16.26 -17.48 -0.24
C GLU A 73 -17.49 -18.38 -0.08
N THR A 74 -18.51 -18.25 -0.93
CA THR A 74 -19.70 -19.11 -0.90
C THR A 74 -19.41 -20.53 -1.43
N ALA A 75 -18.54 -20.68 -2.42
CA ALA A 75 -18.18 -22.00 -2.99
C ALA A 75 -17.14 -22.77 -2.15
N ALA A 76 -16.32 -22.07 -1.35
CA ALA A 76 -15.32 -22.70 -0.48
C ALA A 76 -15.92 -23.34 0.78
N THR A 77 -17.19 -23.08 1.10
CA THR A 77 -17.86 -23.62 2.30
C THR A 77 -18.24 -25.10 2.15
N GLU A 78 -18.27 -25.66 0.93
CA GLU A 78 -18.70 -27.06 0.70
C GLU A 78 -17.54 -28.08 0.60
N PHE A 79 -16.28 -27.64 0.52
CA PHE A 79 -15.13 -28.55 0.31
C PHE A 79 -14.22 -28.78 1.54
N ALA A 80 -14.54 -28.21 2.70
CA ALA A 80 -13.66 -28.26 3.88
C ALA A 80 -13.99 -29.42 4.85
N THR A 81 -14.26 -30.62 4.34
CA THR A 81 -14.16 -31.84 5.15
C THR A 81 -13.09 -32.72 4.54
N GLN A 82 -12.11 -33.12 5.36
CA GLN A 82 -11.00 -34.04 5.08
C GLN A 82 -9.72 -33.38 4.54
N THR A 83 -8.80 -33.07 5.44
CA THR A 83 -7.55 -33.84 5.62
C THR A 83 -6.79 -33.28 6.82
N GLU A 84 -6.80 -34.03 7.92
CA GLU A 84 -5.80 -33.90 8.98
C GLU A 84 -4.45 -34.38 8.44
N THR A 85 -3.48 -33.49 8.31
CA THR A 85 -2.05 -33.87 8.35
C THR A 85 -1.28 -32.71 8.97
N SER A 86 -0.73 -33.02 10.13
CA SER A 86 0.21 -32.21 10.91
C SER A 86 1.45 -31.86 10.08
N LEU A 87 1.57 -30.59 9.70
CA LEU A 87 2.82 -29.91 9.38
C LEU A 87 2.66 -28.47 9.94
N PRO A 88 3.64 -27.89 10.64
CA PRO A 88 3.54 -26.51 11.07
C PRO A 88 3.37 -25.62 9.81
N PRO A 89 2.32 -24.80 9.73
CA PRO A 89 2.11 -23.95 8.57
C PRO A 89 3.22 -22.92 8.53
N ASP A 90 3.98 -22.94 7.43
CA ASP A 90 4.99 -21.92 7.16
C ASP A 90 4.31 -20.53 7.25
N PRO A 91 4.81 -19.58 8.05
CA PRO A 91 4.28 -18.22 8.12
C PRO A 91 4.26 -17.51 6.74
N ARG A 92 4.95 -18.04 5.73
CA ARG A 92 4.82 -17.61 4.32
C ARG A 92 3.45 -17.87 3.72
N ILE A 93 2.73 -18.91 4.16
CA ILE A 93 1.37 -19.24 3.71
C ILE A 93 0.43 -18.07 4.05
N LEU A 94 0.59 -17.44 5.22
CA LEU A 94 -0.15 -16.24 5.59
C LEU A 94 0.05 -15.08 4.60
N LEU A 95 1.29 -14.91 4.13
CA LEU A 95 1.64 -13.81 3.22
C LEU A 95 0.94 -13.96 1.87
N GLU A 96 0.61 -15.17 1.46
CA GLU A 96 -0.09 -15.45 0.19
C GLU A 96 -1.49 -14.85 0.17
N TYR A 97 -2.21 -14.91 1.29
CA TYR A 97 -3.57 -14.33 1.44
C TYR A 97 -3.60 -12.80 1.55
N LEU A 98 -2.44 -12.16 1.75
CA LEU A 98 -2.36 -10.69 1.80
C LEU A 98 -2.34 -10.07 0.39
N THR A 99 -3.03 -8.94 0.25
CA THR A 99 -2.85 -8.08 -0.93
C THR A 99 -1.38 -7.69 -1.09
N PRO A 100 -0.85 -7.48 -2.32
CA PRO A 100 0.56 -7.14 -2.52
C PRO A 100 1.05 -5.93 -1.71
N ALA A 101 0.18 -4.93 -1.53
CA ALA A 101 0.48 -3.74 -0.74
C ALA A 101 0.57 -4.02 0.78
N ALA A 102 -0.30 -4.89 1.30
CA ALA A 102 -0.27 -5.35 2.69
C ALA A 102 0.90 -6.30 2.94
N ARG A 103 1.19 -7.20 1.99
CA ARG A 103 2.32 -8.14 2.04
C ARG A 103 3.65 -7.43 2.23
N ARG A 104 3.91 -6.34 1.47
CA ARG A 104 5.13 -5.53 1.63
C ARG A 104 5.29 -4.97 3.05
N VAL A 105 4.20 -4.50 3.65
CA VAL A 105 4.22 -4.00 5.04
C VAL A 105 4.49 -5.14 6.03
N ALA A 106 3.82 -6.28 5.85
CA ALA A 106 3.98 -7.45 6.72
C ALA A 106 5.42 -7.99 6.68
N VAL A 107 6.03 -8.11 5.50
CA VAL A 107 7.42 -8.55 5.33
C VAL A 107 8.38 -7.61 6.05
N LEU A 108 8.27 -6.30 5.83
CA LEU A 108 9.16 -5.33 6.50
C LEU A 108 8.98 -5.34 8.03
N ALA A 109 7.75 -5.51 8.52
CA ALA A 109 7.49 -5.64 9.95
C ALA A 109 8.12 -6.91 10.54
N LEU A 110 8.06 -8.04 9.82
CA LEU A 110 8.69 -9.31 10.22
C LEU A 110 10.23 -9.21 10.25
N HIS A 111 10.81 -8.33 9.42
CA HIS A 111 12.22 -7.97 9.46
C HIS A 111 12.56 -6.90 10.53
N GLY A 112 11.61 -6.53 11.39
CA GLY A 112 11.84 -5.65 12.55
C GLY A 112 11.82 -4.15 12.27
N LEU A 113 11.36 -3.72 11.09
CA LEU A 113 11.26 -2.28 10.78
C LEU A 113 10.09 -1.63 11.55
N SER A 114 10.26 -0.35 11.93
CA SER A 114 9.23 0.42 12.63
C SER A 114 8.18 0.94 11.66
N ALA A 115 7.05 1.38 12.22
CA ALA A 115 6.04 2.09 11.46
C ALA A 115 6.59 3.31 10.69
N ASP A 116 7.52 4.07 11.29
CA ASP A 116 8.11 5.25 10.64
C ASP A 116 9.05 4.87 9.49
N GLU A 117 9.90 3.87 9.70
CA GLU A 117 10.79 3.32 8.66
C GLU A 117 10.01 2.71 7.50
N ILE A 118 8.99 1.90 7.80
CA ILE A 118 8.14 1.29 6.77
C ILE A 118 7.40 2.37 5.97
N ARG A 119 6.88 3.39 6.65
CA ARG A 119 6.22 4.53 5.98
C ARG A 119 7.18 5.30 5.10
N TRP A 120 8.41 5.52 5.56
CA TRP A 120 9.43 6.23 4.80
C TRP A 120 9.86 5.41 3.56
N ILE A 121 10.21 4.13 3.72
CA ILE A 121 10.62 3.25 2.61
C ILE A 121 9.52 3.12 1.56
N LEU A 122 8.29 2.86 2.01
CA LEU A 122 7.15 2.62 1.11
C LEU A 122 6.43 3.91 0.67
N GLN A 123 6.94 5.08 1.07
CA GLN A 123 6.37 6.40 0.78
C GLN A 123 4.87 6.48 1.11
N LEU A 124 4.51 6.08 2.34
CA LEU A 124 3.13 5.98 2.80
C LEU A 124 2.72 7.13 3.70
N THR A 125 1.53 7.66 3.42
CA THR A 125 0.84 8.52 4.38
C THR A 125 0.43 7.72 5.63
N PRO A 126 0.27 8.37 6.80
CA PRO A 126 -0.21 7.70 8.00
C PRO A 126 -1.53 6.94 7.80
N ALA A 127 -2.45 7.50 6.99
CA ALA A 127 -3.72 6.87 6.66
C ALA A 127 -3.54 5.60 5.82
N ALA A 128 -2.70 5.64 4.78
CA ALA A 128 -2.43 4.48 3.93
C ALA A 128 -1.75 3.35 4.71
N PHE A 129 -0.85 3.69 5.64
CA PHE A 129 -0.21 2.72 6.53
C PHE A 129 -1.23 2.05 7.46
N ARG A 130 -2.09 2.83 8.13
CA ARG A 130 -3.17 2.30 8.99
C ARG A 130 -4.11 1.38 8.21
N GLN A 131 -4.49 1.75 6.99
CA GLN A 131 -5.36 0.92 6.15
C GLN A 131 -4.74 -0.45 5.86
N ARG A 132 -3.45 -0.48 5.51
CA ARG A 132 -2.71 -1.74 5.26
C ARG A 132 -2.60 -2.58 6.53
N LEU A 133 -2.34 -1.96 7.68
CA LEU A 133 -2.30 -2.66 8.96
C LEU A 133 -3.67 -3.28 9.32
N THR A 134 -4.77 -2.57 9.07
CA THR A 134 -6.12 -3.10 9.25
C THR A 134 -6.38 -4.28 8.31
N THR A 135 -5.95 -4.22 7.05
CA THR A 135 -6.05 -5.36 6.13
C THR A 135 -5.27 -6.57 6.64
N ILE A 136 -4.06 -6.38 7.14
CA ILE A 136 -3.25 -7.46 7.73
C ILE A 136 -3.97 -8.06 8.94
N ARG A 137 -4.48 -7.23 9.86
CA ARG A 137 -5.20 -7.70 11.05
C ARG A 137 -6.46 -8.49 10.70
N LYS A 138 -7.22 -8.05 9.70
CA LYS A 138 -8.40 -8.78 9.22
C LYS A 138 -8.03 -10.13 8.62
N ALA A 139 -6.96 -10.19 7.82
CA ALA A 139 -6.47 -11.45 7.26
C ALA A 139 -6.00 -12.42 8.36
N LEU A 140 -5.31 -11.92 9.39
CA LEU A 140 -4.94 -12.71 10.57
C LEU A 140 -6.18 -13.21 11.33
N GLY A 141 -7.19 -12.36 11.52
CA GLY A 141 -8.41 -12.73 12.23
C GLY A 141 -9.33 -13.69 11.47
N ALA A 142 -9.13 -13.86 10.17
CA ALA A 142 -9.86 -14.81 9.33
C ALA A 142 -9.23 -16.21 9.32
N LEU A 143 -8.07 -16.40 9.96
CA LEU A 143 -7.43 -17.72 10.10
C LEU A 143 -8.23 -18.64 11.02
N PRO A 144 -8.14 -19.96 10.84
CA PRO A 144 -8.59 -20.93 11.83
C PRO A 144 -7.97 -20.65 13.22
N PRO A 145 -8.72 -20.84 14.33
CA PRO A 145 -8.25 -20.53 15.68
C PRO A 145 -6.91 -21.18 16.07
N ALA A 146 -6.66 -22.41 15.60
CA ALA A 146 -5.40 -23.12 15.83
C ALA A 146 -4.20 -22.38 15.22
N LEU A 147 -4.36 -21.86 13.99
CA LEU A 147 -3.30 -21.12 13.28
C LEU A 147 -3.09 -19.72 13.87
N GLN A 148 -4.15 -19.11 14.43
CA GLN A 148 -4.03 -17.85 15.15
C GLN A 148 -3.17 -18.00 16.41
N ALA A 149 -3.41 -19.04 17.20
CA ALA A 149 -2.63 -19.30 18.41
C ALA A 149 -1.16 -19.60 18.10
N GLU A 150 -0.91 -20.41 17.07
CA GLU A 150 0.44 -20.76 16.62
C GLU A 150 1.21 -19.55 16.06
N SER A 151 0.58 -18.76 15.20
CA SER A 151 1.21 -17.55 14.63
C SER A 151 1.54 -16.51 15.70
N LEU A 152 0.69 -16.38 16.73
CA LEU A 152 0.96 -15.52 17.89
C LEU A 152 2.13 -16.07 18.71
N ALA A 153 2.16 -17.38 19.00
CA ALA A 153 3.26 -18.02 19.73
C ALA A 153 4.60 -17.86 19.00
N LEU A 154 4.62 -18.06 17.68
CA LEU A 154 5.82 -17.84 16.85
C LEU A 154 6.29 -16.39 16.85
N ALA A 155 5.37 -15.42 16.93
CA ALA A 155 5.72 -14.00 17.03
C ALA A 155 6.42 -13.65 18.36
N TYR A 156 6.16 -14.40 19.44
CA TYR A 156 6.83 -14.22 20.73
C TYR A 156 8.18 -14.95 20.83
N LEU A 157 8.35 -16.05 20.09
CA LEU A 157 9.60 -16.84 20.05
C LEU A 157 10.66 -16.23 19.14
N ARG A 158 10.25 -15.56 18.06
CA ARG A 158 11.16 -15.10 17.03
C ARG A 158 11.59 -13.66 17.27
N ASP A 159 12.85 -13.53 17.66
CA ASP A 159 13.55 -12.24 17.62
C ASP A 159 13.55 -11.72 16.17
N PRO A 160 13.19 -10.44 15.93
CA PRO A 160 13.14 -9.89 14.59
C PRO A 160 14.50 -10.03 13.92
N ALA A 161 14.53 -10.40 12.64
CA ALA A 161 15.74 -10.83 11.90
C ALA A 161 16.93 -9.83 11.87
N ARG A 162 16.82 -8.66 12.50
CA ARG A 162 17.87 -7.67 12.69
C ARG A 162 18.68 -7.85 13.99
N SER A 163 18.49 -8.93 14.75
CA SER A 163 18.99 -9.07 16.13
C SER A 163 19.90 -10.27 16.38
N ALA A 164 20.75 -10.68 15.44
CA ALA A 164 21.63 -11.82 15.70
C ALA A 164 22.76 -11.51 16.71
N ASP A 165 23.38 -10.31 16.64
CA ASP A 165 24.66 -10.08 17.35
C ASP A 165 24.68 -8.88 18.31
N LEU A 166 23.67 -7.99 18.26
CA LEU A 166 23.59 -6.80 19.13
C LEU A 166 22.30 -6.80 19.94
N GLN A 167 22.34 -6.19 21.13
CA GLN A 167 21.12 -5.95 21.94
C GLN A 167 20.16 -5.05 21.14
N PHE A 168 19.29 -5.68 20.35
CA PHE A 168 18.40 -5.01 19.39
C PHE A 168 17.60 -3.89 20.06
N GLY A 169 17.16 -4.08 21.29
CA GLY A 169 16.45 -3.07 22.07
C GLY A 169 17.25 -1.78 22.33
N LEU A 170 18.58 -1.85 22.54
CA LEU A 170 19.44 -0.69 22.78
C LEU A 170 19.77 0.04 21.47
N VAL A 171 20.23 -0.70 20.45
CA VAL A 171 20.47 -0.18 19.10
C VAL A 171 19.21 0.50 18.57
N ARG A 172 18.04 -0.12 18.81
CA ARG A 172 16.75 0.45 18.43
C ARG A 172 16.42 1.75 19.14
N ARG A 173 16.65 1.82 20.45
CA ARG A 173 16.42 3.05 21.22
C ARG A 173 17.32 4.18 20.75
N ALA A 174 18.59 3.88 20.47
CA ALA A 174 19.55 4.85 19.94
C ALA A 174 19.15 5.35 18.54
N LEU A 175 18.80 4.44 17.61
CA LEU A 175 18.32 4.82 16.28
C LEU A 175 17.04 5.65 16.34
N LYS A 176 16.06 5.25 17.17
CA LYS A 176 14.83 6.04 17.35
C LYS A 176 15.11 7.42 17.93
N ALA A 177 16.04 7.53 18.88
CA ALA A 177 16.45 8.82 19.44
C ALA A 177 17.10 9.70 18.37
N ALA A 178 17.98 9.13 17.55
CA ALA A 178 18.65 9.85 16.47
C ALA A 178 17.71 10.21 15.28
N MET A 179 16.55 9.57 15.18
CA MET A 179 15.50 9.88 14.19
C MET A 179 14.45 10.89 14.71
N ARG A 180 14.54 11.38 15.96
CA ARG A 180 13.56 12.35 16.51
C ARG A 180 13.63 13.68 15.76
N GLY A 181 12.86 13.80 14.69
CA GLY A 181 12.69 15.05 13.94
C GLY A 181 12.47 14.83 12.44
N GLU A 182 13.01 13.75 11.87
CA GLU A 182 12.96 13.51 10.43
C GLU A 182 12.73 12.03 10.11
N PRO A 183 11.83 11.72 9.15
CA PRO A 183 11.59 10.36 8.73
C PRO A 183 12.82 9.83 7.97
N GLY A 184 13.16 8.57 8.20
CA GLY A 184 14.35 7.94 7.62
C GLY A 184 14.41 6.44 7.88
N LEU A 185 15.51 5.82 7.48
CA LEU A 185 15.83 4.44 7.77
C LEU A 185 17.05 4.35 8.68
N GLY A 186 16.88 3.69 9.84
CA GLY A 186 17.98 3.34 10.72
C GLY A 186 18.48 1.92 10.46
N THR A 187 19.80 1.75 10.43
CA THR A 187 20.46 0.43 10.42
C THR A 187 21.77 0.50 11.20
N HIS A 188 22.45 -0.62 11.33
CA HIS A 188 23.80 -0.69 11.87
C HIS A 188 24.70 -1.54 10.96
N ASP A 189 26.01 -1.31 11.03
CA ASP A 189 27.02 -2.21 10.46
C ASP A 189 27.35 -3.36 11.41
N THR A 190 28.10 -4.37 10.96
CA THR A 190 28.54 -5.53 11.78
C THR A 190 29.29 -5.11 13.04
N ASP A 191 29.97 -3.96 13.00
CA ASP A 191 30.68 -3.37 14.15
C ASP A 191 29.76 -2.60 15.12
N GLY A 192 28.46 -2.57 14.85
CA GLY A 192 27.45 -1.87 15.66
C GLY A 192 27.39 -0.36 15.45
N HIS A 193 28.10 0.16 14.46
CA HIS A 193 28.02 1.57 14.07
C HIS A 193 26.64 1.90 13.50
N LEU A 194 26.00 2.95 14.03
CA LEU A 194 24.66 3.35 13.61
C LEU A 194 24.71 4.11 12.29
N ILE A 195 23.93 3.67 11.32
CA ILE A 195 23.78 4.28 10.00
C ILE A 195 22.36 4.84 9.88
N LEU A 196 22.25 6.11 9.47
CA LEU A 196 20.98 6.79 9.24
C LEU A 196 20.88 7.24 7.78
N ILE A 197 19.81 6.82 7.11
CA ILE A 197 19.52 7.20 5.73
C ILE A 197 18.30 8.12 5.75
N ARG A 198 18.48 9.38 5.32
CA ARG A 198 17.43 10.41 5.36
C ARG A 198 17.03 10.96 3.99
N SER A 199 17.88 10.80 2.98
CA SER A 199 17.60 11.33 1.64
C SER A 199 16.43 10.60 0.98
N PRO A 200 15.43 11.31 0.41
CA PRO A 200 14.49 10.68 -0.50
C PRO A 200 15.27 10.03 -1.64
N ALA A 201 14.86 8.83 -2.05
CA ALA A 201 15.48 8.12 -3.17
C ALA A 201 15.67 9.09 -4.33
N HIS A 202 16.90 9.24 -4.82
CA HIS A 202 17.18 10.09 -5.98
C HIS A 202 16.28 9.64 -7.13
N THR A 203 15.22 10.39 -7.42
CA THR A 203 14.58 10.32 -8.73
C THR A 203 15.59 10.90 -9.69
N SER A 204 16.42 10.05 -10.31
CA SER A 204 17.12 10.44 -11.52
C SER A 204 16.05 10.97 -12.47
N ALA A 205 16.10 12.27 -12.77
CA ALA A 205 15.26 12.83 -13.82
C ALA A 205 15.49 11.99 -15.09
N PRO A 206 14.44 11.61 -15.84
CA PRO A 206 14.64 10.94 -17.11
C PRO A 206 15.42 11.90 -18.00
N ARG A 207 16.73 11.64 -18.18
CA ARG A 207 17.48 12.26 -19.26
C ARG A 207 16.95 11.63 -20.54
N GLY A 208 16.13 12.39 -21.26
CA GLY A 208 15.84 12.06 -22.65
C GLY A 208 17.16 12.08 -23.42
N ASN A 209 17.44 11.00 -24.13
CA ASN A 209 18.49 11.02 -25.14
C ASN A 209 17.99 11.96 -26.25
N GLY A 210 18.69 13.09 -26.42
CA GLY A 210 18.64 13.85 -27.66
C GLY A 210 19.38 13.12 -28.77
#